data_AF-A0A7W4CFK4-F1
#
_entry.id   AF-A0A7W4CFK4-F1
#
_cell.length_a   1.000
_cell.length_b   1.000
_cell.length_c   1.000
_cell.angle_alpha   90.00
_cell.angle_beta   90.00
_cell.angle_gamma   90.00
#
_symmetry.space_group_name_H-M   'P 1'
#
loop_
_entity.id
_entity.type
_entity.pdbx_description
1 polymer ?
#
loop_
_entity_poly.entity_id
_entity_poly.type
_entity_poly.pdbx_seq_one_letter_code
_entity_poly.pdbx_strand_id
1 'polypeptide(L)'
;MKENHLLKIFYKTSNGAGVELASLNEEGHMKSIAQWLLVKRDTSKTSFFVALCDLEGECIDAKYVSDITVARLLEDWGVPLLIAD
;
A
#
# COMPACT_ATOMS: atom_id res chain seq x y z
N MET A 1 14.62 22.45 2.21
CA MET A 1 13.53 21.97 1.33
C MET A 1 12.75 20.97 2.15
N LYS A 2 11.40 21.01 2.16
CA LYS A 2 10.64 19.93 2.79
C LYS A 2 10.76 18.73 1.86
N GLU A 3 11.32 17.63 2.36
CA GLU A 3 11.35 16.37 1.63
C GLU A 3 9.91 15.84 1.62
N ASN A 4 9.29 15.85 0.45
CA ASN A 4 7.95 15.31 0.26
C ASN A 4 8.10 13.79 0.15
N HIS A 5 7.40 13.07 1.02
CA HIS A 5 7.46 11.61 1.09
C HIS A 5 6.11 11.00 0.67
N LEU A 6 6.17 9.76 0.20
CA LEU A 6 5.01 8.96 -0.18
C LEU A 6 4.90 7.75 0.75
N LEU A 7 3.70 7.46 1.24
CA LEU A 7 3.41 6.19 1.91
C LEU A 7 2.71 5.26 0.94
N LYS A 8 3.18 4.02 0.86
CA LYS A 8 2.65 2.99 -0.04
C LYS A 8 2.33 1.71 0.72
N ILE A 9 1.19 1.10 0.43
CA ILE A 9 0.79 -0.19 0.98
C ILE A 9 1.03 -1.25 -0.10
N PHE A 10 1.69 -2.33 0.26
CA PHE A 10 1.98 -3.45 -0.62
C PHE A 10 1.46 -4.77 -0.08
N TYR A 11 1.09 -5.65 -1.01
CA TYR A 11 0.85 -7.07 -0.79
C TYR A 11 2.02 -7.89 -1.36
N LYS A 12 2.60 -8.78 -0.55
CA LYS A 12 3.62 -9.71 -1.01
C LYS A 12 2.99 -10.97 -1.59
N THR A 13 3.28 -11.25 -2.85
CA THR A 13 2.85 -12.47 -3.56
C THR A 13 3.72 -13.67 -3.18
N SER A 14 3.22 -14.88 -3.44
CA SER A 14 3.94 -16.13 -3.15
C SER A 14 5.25 -16.32 -3.94
N ASN A 15 5.43 -15.60 -5.04
CA ASN A 15 6.70 -15.54 -5.79
C ASN A 15 7.70 -14.49 -5.24
N GLY A 16 7.38 -13.82 -4.13
CA GLY A 16 8.24 -12.86 -3.46
C GLY A 16 8.13 -11.41 -3.94
N ALA A 17 7.37 -11.13 -5.00
CA ALA A 17 7.15 -9.76 -5.47
C ALA A 17 6.19 -8.97 -4.55
N GLY A 18 6.34 -7.64 -4.52
CA GLY A 18 5.40 -6.73 -3.88
C GLY A 18 4.46 -6.11 -4.92
N VAL A 19 3.16 -6.12 -4.65
CA VAL A 19 2.13 -5.49 -5.46
C VAL A 19 1.59 -4.28 -4.70
N GLU A 20 1.71 -3.08 -5.28
CA GLU A 20 1.16 -1.85 -4.69
C GLU A 20 -0.38 -1.95 -4.64
N LEU A 21 -0.95 -1.66 -3.47
CA LEU A 21 -2.39 -1.64 -3.25
C LEU A 21 -2.93 -0.20 -3.23
N ALA A 22 -2.22 0.68 -2.53
CA ALA A 22 -2.57 2.08 -2.40
C ALA A 22 -1.34 2.92 -2.09
N SER A 23 -1.36 4.18 -2.51
CA SER A 23 -0.37 5.18 -2.13
C SER A 23 -1.03 6.47 -1.64
N LEU A 24 -0.34 7.18 -0.75
CA LEU A 24 -0.75 8.45 -0.15
C LEU A 24 0.40 9.46 -0.29
N ASN A 25 0.10 10.62 -0.85
CA ASN A 25 1.01 11.77 -0.95
C ASN A 25 0.51 12.92 -0.06
N GLU A 26 1.43 13.62 0.61
CA GLU A 26 1.15 14.81 1.43
C GLU A 26 0.83 16.08 0.62
N GLU A 27 1.00 16.11 -0.70
CA GLU A 27 0.75 17.32 -1.50
C GLU A 27 -0.74 17.71 -1.57
N GLY A 28 -1.16 18.54 -0.59
CA GLY A 28 -2.27 19.49 -0.65
C GLY A 28 -3.67 18.93 -0.53
N HIS A 29 -3.88 17.67 -0.88
CA HIS A 29 -5.10 16.91 -0.63
C HIS A 29 -4.63 15.48 -0.43
N MET A 30 -4.96 14.85 0.70
CA MET A 30 -4.78 13.40 0.92
C MET A 30 -5.51 12.63 -0.19
N LYS A 31 -4.90 12.52 -1.37
CA LYS A 31 -5.43 11.80 -2.51
C LYS A 31 -4.79 10.44 -2.45
N SER A 32 -5.56 9.47 -1.99
CA SER A 32 -5.14 8.10 -2.15
C SER A 32 -5.25 7.69 -3.62
N ILE A 33 -4.18 7.12 -4.16
CA ILE A 33 -4.19 6.45 -5.45
C ILE A 33 -4.27 4.96 -5.15
N ALA A 34 -5.46 4.39 -5.32
CA ALA A 34 -5.67 2.95 -5.20
C ALA A 34 -5.47 2.30 -6.57
N GLN A 35 -4.43 1.49 -6.72
CA GLN A 35 -4.21 0.70 -7.93
C GLN A 35 -4.67 -0.74 -7.67
N TRP A 36 -5.94 -1.01 -7.99
CA TRP A 36 -6.51 -2.34 -7.89
C TRP A 36 -5.99 -3.21 -9.02
N LEU A 37 -5.02 -4.08 -8.73
CA LEU A 37 -4.65 -5.13 -9.66
C LEU A 37 -5.54 -6.35 -9.42
N LEU A 38 -6.17 -6.82 -10.50
CA LEU A 38 -6.94 -8.06 -10.67
C LEU A 38 -6.09 -9.33 -10.44
N VAL A 39 -5.06 -9.26 -9.61
CA VAL A 39 -4.20 -10.39 -9.27
C VAL A 39 -4.97 -11.24 -8.25
N LYS A 40 -5.29 -12.46 -8.67
CA LYS A 40 -5.95 -13.47 -7.82
C LYS A 40 -5.13 -13.61 -6.53
N ARG A 41 -5.68 -13.14 -5.42
CA ARG A 41 -5.00 -13.16 -4.12
C ARG A 41 -4.78 -14.63 -3.73
N ASP A 42 -3.52 -15.02 -3.62
CA ASP A 42 -3.17 -16.30 -3.03
C ASP A 42 -3.37 -16.18 -1.52
N THR A 43 -4.50 -16.68 -1.03
CA THR A 43 -4.96 -16.58 0.36
C THR A 43 -4.09 -17.39 1.32
N SER A 44 -3.19 -18.24 0.83
CA SER A 44 -2.47 -19.20 1.65
C SER A 44 -1.30 -18.60 2.45
N LYS A 45 -0.71 -17.48 1.99
CA LYS A 45 0.42 -16.78 2.67
C LYS A 45 0.44 -15.28 2.33
N THR A 46 -0.58 -14.55 2.72
CA THR A 46 -0.61 -13.10 2.52
C THR A 46 0.22 -12.36 3.58
N SER A 47 1.24 -11.63 3.16
CA SER A 47 1.95 -10.66 4.03
C SER A 47 1.85 -9.28 3.42
N PHE A 48 1.60 -8.28 4.26
CA PHE A 48 1.50 -6.90 3.84
C PHE A 48 2.65 -6.09 4.42
N PHE A 49 3.04 -5.03 3.72
CA PHE A 49 4.00 -4.07 4.23
C PHE A 49 3.66 -2.66 3.78
N VAL A 50 4.02 -1.70 4.62
CA VAL A 50 3.95 -0.27 4.30
C VAL A 50 5.36 0.21 4.03
N ALA A 51 5.56 0.92 2.92
CA ALA A 51 6.84 1.52 2.56
C ALA A 51 6.72 3.04 2.59
N LEU A 52 7.75 3.68 3.13
CA LEU A 52 8.04 5.09 2.96
C LEU A 52 8.93 5.22 1.72
N CYS A 53 8.47 5.99 0.74
CA CYS A 53 9.18 6.24 -0.50
C CYS A 53 9.46 7.73 -0.67
N ASP A 54 10.50 8.05 -1.42
CA ASP A 54 10.66 9.40 -1.99
C ASP A 54 9.73 9.60 -3.21
N LEU A 55 9.82 10.78 -3.83
CA LEU A 55 9.04 11.11 -5.03
C LEU A 55 9.48 10.37 -6.30
N GLU A 56 10.71 9.83 -6.33
CA GLU A 56 11.19 9.01 -7.44
C GLU A 56 10.67 7.56 -7.33
N GLY A 57 10.09 7.22 -6.16
CA GLY A 57 9.52 5.92 -5.86
C GLY A 57 10.51 4.97 -5.19
N GLU A 58 11.70 5.45 -4.83
CA GLU A 58 12.70 4.65 -4.13
C GLU A 58 12.28 4.42 -2.68
N CYS A 59 12.52 3.21 -2.19
CA CYS A 59 12.14 2.81 -0.84
C CYS A 59 13.17 3.32 0.16
N ILE A 60 12.73 4.19 1.07
CA ILE A 60 13.54 4.71 2.18
C ILE A 60 13.47 3.75 3.37
N ASP A 61 12.26 3.29 3.73
CA ASP A 61 12.02 2.34 4.82
C ASP A 61 10.76 1.51 4.54
N ALA A 62 10.69 0.31 5.11
CA ALA A 62 9.53 -0.57 4.97
C ALA A 62 9.29 -1.42 6.21
N LYS A 63 8.01 -1.59 6.56
CA LYS A 63 7.59 -2.39 7.71
C LYS A 63 6.46 -3.33 7.37
N TYR A 64 6.63 -4.61 7.72
CA TYR A 64 5.55 -5.58 7.67
C TYR A 64 4.44 -5.20 8.66
N VAL A 65 3.19 -5.32 8.21
CA VAL A 65 2.00 -5.00 8.99
C VAL A 65 0.97 -6.13 8.90
N SER A 66 0.11 -6.22 9.90
CA SER A 66 -1.02 -7.15 9.87
C SER A 66 -2.08 -6.73 8.86
N ASP A 67 -2.88 -7.69 8.43
CA ASP A 67 -4.13 -7.50 7.68
C ASP A 67 -5.07 -6.46 8.31
N ILE A 68 -5.26 -6.51 9.64
CA ILE A 68 -6.08 -5.55 10.39
C ILE A 68 -5.52 -4.14 10.26
N THR A 69 -4.20 -3.99 10.34
CA THR A 69 -3.54 -2.68 10.21
C THR A 69 -3.73 -2.13 8.79
N VAL A 70 -3.61 -2.98 7.77
CA VAL A 70 -3.85 -2.59 6.38
C VAL A 70 -5.29 -2.16 6.16
N ALA A 71 -6.26 -2.90 6.68
CA ALA A 71 -7.68 -2.56 6.54
C ALA A 71 -7.97 -1.17 7.11
N ARG A 72 -7.44 -0.86 8.31
CA ARG A 72 -7.57 0.46 8.94
C ARG A 72 -6.90 1.56 8.12
N LEU A 73 -5.69 1.34 7.62
CA LEU A 73 -4.99 2.31 6.78
C LEU A 73 -5.76 2.62 5.50
N LEU A 74 -6.32 1.59 4.85
CA LEU A 74 -7.13 1.78 3.65
C LEU A 74 -8.41 2.57 3.95
N GLU A 75 -9.10 2.28 5.06
CA GLU A 75 -10.26 3.07 5.52
C GLU A 75 -9.90 4.53 5.79
N ASP A 76 -8.82 4.77 6.56
CA ASP A 76 -8.34 6.11 6.91
C ASP A 76 -7.93 6.91 5.66
N TRP A 77 -7.40 6.23 4.64
CA TRP A 77 -6.98 6.83 3.36
C TRP A 77 -8.14 6.98 2.37
N GLY A 78 -9.37 6.59 2.75
CA GLY A 78 -10.55 6.66 1.89
C GLY A 78 -10.52 5.67 0.72
N VAL A 79 -9.81 4.55 0.87
CA VAL A 79 -9.67 3.49 -0.14
C VAL A 79 -10.64 2.34 0.20
N PRO A 80 -11.73 2.16 -0.57
CA PRO A 80 -12.72 1.12 -0.27
C PRO A 80 -12.15 -0.28 -0.54
N LEU A 81 -12.12 -1.16 0.48
CA LEU A 81 -11.80 -2.58 0.30
C LEU A 81 -12.87 -3.27 -0.56
N LEU A 82 -12.67 -3.33 -1.88
CA LEU A 82 -13.46 -4.19 -2.74
C LEU A 82 -12.99 -5.63 -2.54
N ILE A 83 -13.79 -6.41 -1.80
CA ILE A 83 -13.68 -7.86 -1.78
C ILE A 83 -14.23 -8.32 -3.14
N ALA A 84 -13.36 -8.83 -4.01
CA ALA A 84 -13.83 -9.52 -5.21
C ALA A 84 -14.43 -10.86 -4.75
N ASP A 85 -15.74 -11.02 -4.95
CA ASP A 85 -16.46 -12.30 -4.81
C ASP A 85 -15.87 -13.38 -5.72
#